data_AF-A0A125YA06-F1
#
_entry.id   AF-A0A125YA06-F1
#
_cell.length_a   1.000
_cell.length_b   1.000
_cell.length_c   1.000
_cell.angle_alpha   90.00
_cell.angle_beta   90.00
_cell.angle_gamma   90.00
#
_symmetry.space_group_name_H-M   'P 1'
#
loop_
_entity.id
_entity.type
_entity.pdbx_description
1 polymer ?
#
loop_
_entity_poly.entity_id
_entity_poly.type
_entity_poly.pdbx_seq_one_letter_code
_entity_poly.pdbx_strand_id
1 'polypeptide(L)'
;MLTLLWDAISELSLEERTKPIHMLTSEVGVETPAMTAYISRTLQKIQENANKQNLPFIVHSVQPLMKESYWYKVIGRGVLPPSGNSRLRWCTDSLKVKPMQRKMKEILIESQTTNVIECFDEYDGVLMLAVRNEESARRRHSIQKHEISNDSLFSRHNDMKNILCFNPVKFLTGDEVWMLLLDRGLLPFGVDVEEMSIQYGQAMFECGIKTGGNSKEMLVELQIRVVGVGLV
;
A
#
# COMPACT_ATOMS: atom_id res chain seq x y z
N MET A 1 5.79 4.45 -6.20
CA MET A 1 5.98 4.81 -4.77
C MET A 1 7.13 4.04 -4.15
N LEU A 2 7.04 2.70 -4.02
CA LEU A 2 8.11 1.92 -3.37
C LEU A 2 9.47 2.11 -4.05
N THR A 3 9.52 2.12 -5.39
CA THR A 3 10.74 2.42 -6.15
C THR A 3 11.38 3.74 -5.74
N LEU A 4 10.59 4.83 -5.71
CA LEU A 4 11.08 6.17 -5.34
C LEU A 4 11.63 6.20 -3.91
N LEU A 5 10.93 5.55 -2.97
CA LEU A 5 11.38 5.47 -1.58
C LEU A 5 12.65 4.62 -1.46
N TRP A 6 12.72 3.50 -2.19
CA TRP A 6 13.87 2.62 -2.19
C TRP A 6 15.13 3.35 -2.65
N ASP A 7 15.02 4.11 -3.75
CA ASP A 7 16.13 4.92 -4.28
C ASP A 7 16.55 5.98 -3.26
N ALA A 8 15.59 6.75 -2.73
CA ALA A 8 15.87 7.81 -1.75
C ALA A 8 16.61 7.30 -0.49
N ILE A 9 16.23 6.13 0.03
CA ILE A 9 16.90 5.53 1.20
C ILE A 9 18.24 4.88 0.80
N SER A 10 18.38 4.42 -0.44
CA SER A 10 19.63 3.86 -0.94
C SER A 10 20.71 4.92 -1.15
N GLU A 11 20.32 6.17 -1.43
CA GLU A 11 21.24 7.32 -1.53
C GLU A 11 21.81 7.74 -0.17
N LEU A 12 21.13 7.43 0.94
CA LEU A 12 21.62 7.72 2.29
C LEU A 12 22.80 6.82 2.67
N SER A 13 23.72 7.36 3.46
CA SER A 13 24.82 6.58 4.04
C SER A 13 24.30 5.52 5.01
N LEU A 14 25.06 4.44 5.23
CA LEU A 14 24.65 3.36 6.15
C LEU A 14 24.38 3.87 7.57
N GLU A 15 25.08 4.91 8.00
CA GLU A 15 24.97 5.51 9.32
C GLU A 15 23.66 6.28 9.52
N GLU A 16 23.07 6.80 8.43
CA GLU A 16 21.80 7.55 8.46
C GLU A 16 20.58 6.61 8.38
N ARG A 17 20.77 5.34 8.04
CA ARG A 17 19.70 4.32 7.92
C ARG A 17 19.29 3.75 9.27
N THR A 18 18.99 4.61 10.22
CA THR A 18 18.77 4.24 11.64
C THR A 18 17.33 3.81 11.92
N LYS A 19 16.36 4.36 11.18
CA LYS A 19 14.93 4.19 11.47
C LYS A 19 14.31 3.07 10.63
N PRO A 20 13.55 2.13 11.24
CA PRO A 20 12.88 1.08 10.50
C PRO A 20 11.73 1.63 9.64
N ILE A 21 11.62 1.12 8.43
CA ILE A 21 10.58 1.45 7.46
C ILE A 21 9.68 0.23 7.29
N HIS A 22 8.44 0.33 7.73
CA HIS A 22 7.49 -0.79 7.75
C HIS A 22 6.66 -0.78 6.47
N MET A 23 6.81 -1.81 5.64
CA MET A 23 5.95 -2.04 4.48
C MET A 23 4.78 -2.94 4.88
N LEU A 24 3.56 -2.47 4.71
CA LEU A 24 2.33 -3.18 5.04
C LEU A 24 1.59 -3.54 3.76
N THR A 25 1.18 -4.80 3.64
CA THR A 25 0.23 -5.27 2.64
C THR A 25 -0.88 -6.08 3.29
N SER A 26 -2.08 -6.02 2.73
CA SER A 26 -3.24 -6.77 3.23
C SER A 26 -3.55 -7.93 2.31
N GLU A 27 -3.48 -9.16 2.82
CA GLU A 27 -3.96 -10.36 2.16
C GLU A 27 -5.42 -10.59 2.54
N VAL A 28 -6.32 -10.54 1.57
CA VAL A 28 -7.77 -10.60 1.84
C VAL A 28 -8.33 -12.02 1.91
N GLY A 29 -7.56 -13.02 1.46
CA GLY A 29 -7.90 -14.45 1.55
C GLY A 29 -8.95 -14.90 0.53
N VAL A 30 -9.07 -14.16 -0.57
CA VAL A 30 -10.03 -14.36 -1.67
C VAL A 30 -9.37 -14.24 -3.05
N GLU A 31 -8.05 -14.09 -3.08
CA GLU A 31 -7.23 -14.09 -4.27
C GLU A 31 -7.13 -15.50 -4.86
N THR A 32 -6.77 -15.59 -6.15
CA THR A 32 -6.49 -16.88 -6.79
C THR A 32 -5.20 -17.48 -6.22
N PRO A 33 -5.04 -18.82 -6.20
CA PRO A 33 -3.81 -19.45 -5.71
C PRO A 33 -2.55 -18.95 -6.42
N ALA A 34 -2.65 -18.66 -7.71
CA ALA A 34 -1.56 -18.08 -8.50
C ALA A 34 -1.18 -16.66 -8.02
N MET A 35 -2.18 -15.81 -7.73
CA MET A 35 -1.98 -14.46 -7.20
C MET A 35 -1.42 -14.51 -5.78
N THR A 36 -1.94 -15.36 -4.91
CA THR A 36 -1.39 -15.55 -3.54
C THR A 36 0.08 -15.95 -3.59
N ALA A 37 0.42 -16.94 -4.42
CA ALA A 37 1.81 -17.36 -4.59
C ALA A 37 2.71 -16.22 -5.15
N TYR A 38 2.20 -15.43 -6.10
CA TYR A 38 2.91 -14.26 -6.62
C TYR A 38 3.16 -13.20 -5.55
N ILE A 39 2.13 -12.85 -4.74
CA ILE A 39 2.24 -11.89 -3.65
C ILE A 39 3.28 -12.38 -2.63
N SER A 40 3.17 -13.63 -2.15
CA SER A 40 4.12 -14.16 -1.15
C SER A 40 5.56 -14.17 -1.68
N ARG A 41 5.79 -14.59 -2.92
CA ARG A 41 7.13 -14.52 -3.55
C ARG A 41 7.63 -13.08 -3.67
N THR A 42 6.76 -12.15 -4.02
CA THR A 42 7.11 -10.73 -4.17
C THR A 42 7.53 -10.12 -2.83
N LEU A 43 6.77 -10.36 -1.76
CA LEU A 43 7.10 -9.87 -0.43
C LEU A 43 8.41 -10.45 0.09
N GLN A 44 8.65 -11.75 -0.16
CA GLN A 44 9.91 -12.40 0.19
C GLN A 44 11.08 -11.77 -0.58
N LYS A 45 10.96 -11.57 -1.90
CA LYS A 45 11.99 -10.90 -2.71
C LYS A 45 12.30 -9.50 -2.20
N ILE A 46 11.28 -8.74 -1.81
CA ILE A 46 11.45 -7.39 -1.26
C ILE A 46 12.25 -7.44 0.04
N GLN A 47 11.89 -8.31 0.98
CA GLN A 47 12.61 -8.44 2.26
C GLN A 47 14.06 -8.92 2.06
N GLU A 48 14.27 -9.91 1.18
CA GLU A 48 15.61 -10.43 0.89
C GLU A 48 16.51 -9.37 0.26
N ASN A 49 16.00 -8.58 -0.69
CA ASN A 49 16.78 -7.51 -1.31
C ASN A 49 17.04 -6.35 -0.36
N ALA A 50 16.09 -6.01 0.52
CA ALA A 50 16.30 -5.02 1.57
C ALA A 50 17.45 -5.44 2.49
N ASN A 51 17.45 -6.71 2.93
CA ASN A 51 18.52 -7.25 3.77
C ASN A 51 19.88 -7.25 3.04
N LYS A 52 19.91 -7.68 1.76
CA LYS A 52 21.14 -7.68 0.95
C LYS A 52 21.74 -6.28 0.77
N GLN A 53 20.89 -5.27 0.65
CA GLN A 53 21.30 -3.88 0.43
C GLN A 53 21.47 -3.08 1.74
N ASN A 54 21.31 -3.73 2.90
CA ASN A 54 21.32 -3.09 4.22
C ASN A 54 20.36 -1.89 4.28
N LEU A 55 19.14 -2.10 3.80
CA LEU A 55 18.06 -1.12 3.86
C LEU A 55 17.13 -1.48 5.01
N PRO A 56 16.65 -0.49 5.80
CA PRO A 56 15.89 -0.74 7.02
C PRO A 56 14.41 -1.08 6.75
N PHE A 57 14.10 -1.81 5.67
CA PHE A 57 12.73 -2.20 5.35
C PHE A 57 12.33 -3.47 6.10
N ILE A 58 11.14 -3.43 6.71
CA ILE A 58 10.49 -4.57 7.36
C ILE A 58 9.15 -4.80 6.68
N VAL A 59 8.99 -5.95 6.03
CA VAL A 59 7.80 -6.31 5.27
C VAL A 59 6.82 -7.07 6.17
N HIS A 60 5.58 -6.59 6.22
CA HIS A 60 4.49 -7.13 7.00
C HIS A 60 3.33 -7.50 6.06
N SER A 61 2.94 -8.77 6.10
CA SER A 61 1.66 -9.20 5.52
C SER A 61 0.61 -9.30 6.62
N VAL A 62 -0.53 -8.65 6.44
CA VAL A 62 -1.62 -8.64 7.43
C VAL A 62 -2.85 -9.33 6.85
N GLN A 63 -3.52 -10.10 7.70
CA GLN A 63 -4.74 -10.81 7.34
C GLN A 63 -5.91 -10.37 8.24
N PRO A 64 -7.16 -10.41 7.73
CA PRO A 64 -8.33 -10.19 8.56
C PRO A 64 -8.45 -11.27 9.64
N LEU A 65 -8.99 -10.89 10.80
CA LEU A 65 -9.33 -11.87 11.84
C LEU A 65 -10.36 -12.84 11.29
N MET A 66 -10.43 -14.04 11.85
CA MET A 66 -11.39 -15.07 11.43
C MET A 66 -12.83 -14.53 11.32
N LYS A 67 -13.29 -13.75 12.32
CA LYS A 67 -14.63 -13.13 12.32
C LYS A 67 -14.83 -12.03 11.28
N GLU A 68 -13.75 -11.48 10.75
CA GLU A 68 -13.74 -10.42 9.74
C GLU A 68 -13.54 -10.97 8.32
N SER A 69 -13.00 -12.19 8.22
CA SER A 69 -12.69 -12.86 6.97
C SER A 69 -13.91 -12.97 6.05
N TYR A 70 -13.63 -12.98 4.75
CA TYR A 70 -14.67 -13.05 3.73
C TYR A 70 -15.55 -14.29 3.91
N TRP A 71 -14.94 -15.46 4.06
CA TRP A 71 -15.63 -16.74 4.17
C TRP A 71 -16.48 -16.85 5.43
N TYR A 72 -16.00 -16.37 6.57
CA TYR A 72 -16.81 -16.35 7.79
C TYR A 72 -18.05 -15.46 7.64
N LYS A 73 -17.93 -14.30 6.99
CA LYS A 73 -19.06 -13.39 6.80
C LYS A 73 -20.07 -13.93 5.79
N VAL A 74 -19.60 -14.42 4.65
CA VAL A 74 -20.47 -14.88 3.57
C VAL A 74 -21.09 -16.23 3.92
N ILE A 75 -20.28 -17.25 4.19
CA ILE A 75 -20.75 -18.62 4.47
C ILE A 75 -21.24 -18.71 5.92
N GLY A 76 -20.45 -18.23 6.88
CA GLY A 76 -20.76 -18.40 8.30
C GLY A 76 -21.89 -17.51 8.83
N ARG A 77 -22.11 -16.33 8.24
CA ARG A 77 -23.14 -15.35 8.69
C ARG A 77 -24.21 -15.04 7.66
N GLY A 78 -24.11 -15.56 6.43
CA GLY A 78 -25.06 -15.25 5.36
C GLY A 78 -25.01 -13.80 4.87
N VAL A 79 -23.90 -13.09 5.10
CA VAL A 79 -23.72 -11.71 4.62
C VAL A 79 -23.56 -11.75 3.10
N LEU A 80 -24.35 -10.93 2.40
CA LEU A 80 -24.24 -10.85 0.95
C LEU A 80 -22.85 -10.36 0.52
N PRO A 81 -22.22 -11.01 -0.48
CA PRO A 81 -20.95 -10.55 -1.00
C PRO A 81 -21.09 -9.15 -1.61
N PRO A 82 -20.06 -8.30 -1.48
CA PRO A 82 -20.09 -6.94 -1.99
C PRO A 82 -20.23 -6.94 -3.53
N SER A 83 -21.21 -6.21 -4.05
CA SER A 83 -21.34 -5.92 -5.49
C SER A 83 -20.89 -4.49 -5.76
N GLY A 84 -20.16 -4.25 -6.87
CA GLY A 84 -19.39 -3.02 -7.13
C GLY A 84 -20.13 -1.68 -6.97
N ASN A 85 -21.45 -1.68 -7.18
CA ASN A 85 -22.32 -0.48 -7.06
C ASN A 85 -23.12 -0.39 -5.75
N SER A 86 -22.89 -1.29 -4.80
CA SER A 86 -23.66 -1.36 -3.55
C SER A 86 -23.17 -0.37 -2.49
N ARG A 87 -24.11 0.16 -1.69
CA ARG A 87 -23.86 0.86 -0.41
C ARG A 87 -23.19 -0.03 0.64
N LEU A 88 -23.09 -1.34 0.39
CA LEU A 88 -22.54 -2.36 1.29
C LEU A 88 -21.11 -2.79 0.89
N ARG A 89 -20.15 -1.86 0.86
CA ARG A 89 -18.71 -2.18 0.66
C ARG A 89 -18.01 -2.55 1.97
N TRP A 90 -18.55 -3.53 2.69
CA TRP A 90 -17.96 -3.97 3.95
C TRP A 90 -16.59 -4.64 3.77
N CYS A 91 -16.31 -5.18 2.58
CA CYS A 91 -15.06 -5.88 2.29
C CYS A 91 -13.83 -4.95 2.39
N THR A 92 -13.92 -3.70 1.93
CA THR A 92 -12.81 -2.76 2.03
C THR A 92 -12.47 -2.48 3.49
N ASP A 93 -13.48 -2.18 4.31
CA ASP A 93 -13.29 -1.91 5.74
C ASP A 93 -12.74 -3.14 6.48
N SER A 94 -13.39 -4.29 6.30
CA SER A 94 -13.09 -5.48 7.10
C SER A 94 -11.87 -6.25 6.64
N LEU A 95 -11.66 -6.35 5.32
CA LEU A 95 -10.58 -7.16 4.76
C LEU A 95 -9.31 -6.36 4.52
N LYS A 96 -9.40 -5.04 4.26
CA LYS A 96 -8.23 -4.20 3.96
C LYS A 96 -7.92 -3.19 5.08
N VAL A 97 -8.87 -2.34 5.47
CA VAL A 97 -8.60 -1.20 6.38
C VAL A 97 -8.29 -1.65 7.80
N LYS A 98 -9.16 -2.46 8.43
CA LYS A 98 -9.00 -2.89 9.83
C LYS A 98 -7.72 -3.67 10.10
N PRO A 99 -7.32 -4.66 9.26
CA PRO A 99 -6.05 -5.36 9.46
C PRO A 99 -4.85 -4.43 9.41
N MET A 100 -4.81 -3.52 8.44
CA MET A 100 -3.73 -2.53 8.32
C MET A 100 -3.69 -1.57 9.52
N GLN A 101 -4.84 -1.08 9.97
CA GLN A 101 -4.91 -0.18 11.13
C GLN A 101 -4.47 -0.85 12.43
N ARG A 102 -4.82 -2.13 12.65
CA ARG A 102 -4.33 -2.88 13.82
C ARG A 102 -2.81 -2.97 13.79
N LYS A 103 -2.23 -3.40 12.66
CA LYS A 103 -0.78 -3.57 12.56
C LYS A 103 -0.03 -2.26 12.69
N MET A 104 -0.58 -1.18 12.13
CA MET A 104 -0.02 0.17 12.29
C MET A 104 -0.01 0.62 13.75
N LYS A 105 -1.09 0.35 14.51
CA LYS A 105 -1.12 0.66 15.95
C LYS A 105 -0.10 -0.16 16.74
N GLU A 106 0.05 -1.45 16.42
CA GLU A 106 1.08 -2.30 17.04
C GLU A 106 2.48 -1.70 16.81
N ILE A 107 2.80 -1.36 15.56
CA ILE A 107 4.09 -0.75 15.18
C ILE A 107 4.34 0.55 15.96
N LEU A 108 3.35 1.45 16.02
CA LEU A 108 3.47 2.73 16.72
C LEU A 108 3.65 2.57 18.24
N ILE A 109 3.01 1.57 18.84
CA ILE A 109 3.17 1.26 20.27
C ILE A 109 4.57 0.69 20.54
N GLU A 110 5.02 -0.23 19.69
CA GLU A 110 6.34 -0.87 19.80
C GLU A 110 7.48 0.14 19.61
N SER A 111 7.30 1.14 18.74
CA SER A 111 8.34 2.08 18.38
C SER A 111 8.58 3.22 19.39
N GLN A 112 7.81 3.28 20.49
CA GLN A 112 7.98 4.21 21.63
C GLN A 112 8.32 5.66 21.21
N THR A 113 7.68 6.15 20.15
CA THR A 113 8.15 7.35 19.43
C THR A 113 7.74 8.62 20.17
N THR A 114 8.53 8.97 21.19
CA THR A 114 8.43 10.25 21.93
C THR A 114 9.40 11.29 21.36
N ASN A 115 10.34 10.90 20.51
CA ASN A 115 11.33 11.81 19.93
C ASN A 115 11.00 12.04 18.46
N VAL A 116 10.44 13.21 18.20
CA VAL A 116 10.16 13.67 16.85
C VAL A 116 11.20 14.73 16.48
N ILE A 117 11.61 14.72 15.22
CA ILE A 117 12.54 15.68 14.62
C ILE A 117 11.86 17.06 14.62
N GLU A 118 12.61 18.14 14.86
CA GLU A 118 12.15 19.53 14.99
C GLU A 118 11.16 20.02 13.90
N CYS A 119 11.12 19.37 12.72
CA CYS A 119 10.21 19.69 11.62
C CYS A 119 8.87 18.95 11.63
N PHE A 120 8.69 17.94 12.48
CA PHE A 120 7.49 17.09 12.53
C PHE A 120 6.92 16.90 13.94
N ASP A 121 7.37 17.68 14.93
CA ASP A 121 7.16 17.51 16.40
C ASP A 121 5.75 17.10 16.88
N GLU A 122 4.72 17.30 16.06
CA GLU A 122 3.32 16.95 16.34
C GLU A 122 2.93 15.50 15.95
N TYR A 123 3.78 14.74 15.25
CA TYR A 123 3.41 13.44 14.67
C TYR A 123 4.30 12.28 15.13
N ASP A 124 3.67 11.17 15.53
CA ASP A 124 4.32 9.93 15.96
C ASP A 124 4.87 9.11 14.79
N GLY A 125 4.50 9.43 13.54
CA GLY A 125 4.96 8.73 12.35
C GLY A 125 4.41 9.26 11.03
N VAL A 126 4.97 8.76 9.93
CA VAL A 126 4.60 9.14 8.56
C VAL A 126 4.12 7.92 7.78
N LEU A 127 2.93 8.03 7.19
CA LEU A 127 2.32 7.03 6.33
C LEU A 127 2.42 7.45 4.86
N MET A 128 3.18 6.72 4.07
CA MET A 128 3.23 6.90 2.62
C MET A 128 2.10 6.14 1.93
N LEU A 129 1.35 6.85 1.08
CA LEU A 129 0.26 6.30 0.28
C LEU A 129 0.47 6.60 -1.20
N ALA A 130 0.22 5.59 -2.04
CA ALA A 130 0.28 5.71 -3.48
C ALA A 130 -1.07 6.16 -4.06
N VAL A 131 -1.54 7.36 -3.69
CA VAL A 131 -2.77 7.96 -4.24
C VAL A 131 -2.45 9.01 -5.30
N ARG A 132 -3.30 9.12 -6.33
CA ARG A 132 -3.10 10.06 -7.46
C ARG A 132 -4.37 10.86 -7.74
N ASN A 133 -4.21 12.11 -8.13
CA ASN A 133 -5.32 13.00 -8.48
C ASN A 133 -6.05 12.59 -9.77
N GLU A 134 -5.37 11.87 -10.66
CA GLU A 134 -5.95 11.45 -11.94
C GLU A 134 -6.73 10.13 -11.86
N GLU A 135 -6.62 9.39 -10.76
CA GLU A 135 -7.22 8.05 -10.65
C GLU A 135 -8.77 8.05 -10.76
N SER A 136 -9.43 9.06 -10.21
CA SER A 136 -10.85 9.35 -10.49
C SER A 136 -11.26 10.69 -9.87
N ALA A 137 -12.35 11.29 -10.37
CA ALA A 137 -12.94 12.49 -9.77
C ALA A 137 -13.27 12.29 -8.27
N ARG A 138 -13.78 11.10 -7.90
CA ARG A 138 -14.06 10.76 -6.51
C ARG A 138 -12.79 10.65 -5.66
N ARG A 139 -11.73 10.03 -6.19
CA ARG A 139 -10.44 9.92 -5.49
C ARG A 139 -9.82 11.31 -5.31
N ARG A 140 -9.85 12.16 -6.34
CA ARG A 140 -9.39 13.56 -6.28
C ARG A 140 -10.08 14.36 -5.18
N HIS A 141 -11.41 14.35 -5.12
CA HIS A 141 -12.14 15.03 -4.05
C HIS A 141 -11.81 14.47 -2.66
N SER A 142 -11.58 13.16 -2.55
CA SER A 142 -11.15 12.56 -1.29
C SER A 142 -9.74 12.99 -0.88
N ILE A 143 -8.81 13.13 -1.82
CA ILE A 143 -7.45 13.62 -1.57
C ILE A 143 -7.51 15.08 -1.12
N GLN A 144 -8.20 15.93 -1.88
CA GLN A 144 -8.36 17.37 -1.60
C GLN A 144 -8.99 17.64 -0.23
N LYS A 145 -9.91 16.79 0.22
CA LYS A 145 -10.52 16.92 1.54
C LYS A 145 -9.51 16.82 2.70
N HIS A 146 -8.43 16.07 2.52
CA HIS A 146 -7.48 15.77 3.60
C HIS A 146 -6.11 16.41 3.38
N GLU A 147 -5.88 17.10 2.26
CA GLU A 147 -4.60 17.76 1.99
C GLU A 147 -4.39 18.97 2.91
N ILE A 148 -3.12 19.23 3.26
CA ILE A 148 -2.76 20.40 4.08
C ILE A 148 -2.82 21.67 3.24
N SER A 149 -2.36 21.59 1.99
CA SER A 149 -2.48 22.63 0.98
C SER A 149 -2.54 21.99 -0.42
N ASN A 150 -3.05 22.73 -1.41
CA ASN A 150 -3.28 22.24 -2.76
C ASN A 150 -2.00 21.65 -3.40
N ASP A 151 -0.87 22.33 -3.21
CA ASP A 151 0.42 21.92 -3.79
C ASP A 151 1.22 20.99 -2.88
N SER A 152 0.73 20.72 -1.67
CA SER A 152 1.42 19.83 -0.74
C SER A 152 1.23 18.36 -1.13
N LEU A 153 2.33 17.61 -1.01
CA LEU A 153 2.32 16.14 -1.06
C LEU A 153 1.82 15.53 0.27
N PHE A 154 1.72 16.33 1.33
CA PHE A 154 1.29 15.90 2.64
C PHE A 154 -0.22 16.08 2.85
N SER A 155 -0.81 15.10 3.56
CA SER A 155 -2.22 15.09 3.93
C SER A 155 -2.40 14.58 5.35
N ARG A 156 -3.54 14.89 5.97
CA ARG A 156 -3.92 14.37 7.28
C ARG A 156 -4.47 12.96 7.13
N HIS A 157 -4.19 12.09 8.08
CA HIS A 157 -4.84 10.80 8.14
C HIS A 157 -6.30 10.96 8.62
N ASN A 158 -7.23 10.17 8.07
CA ASN A 158 -8.67 10.27 8.39
C ASN A 158 -8.97 9.99 9.87
N ASP A 159 -8.45 8.88 10.41
CA ASP A 159 -8.76 8.41 11.77
C ASP A 159 -7.68 8.74 12.82
N MET A 160 -6.39 8.56 12.48
CA MET A 160 -5.24 8.68 13.39
C MET A 160 -4.55 10.04 13.24
N LYS A 161 -4.91 11.01 14.10
CA LYS A 161 -4.41 12.40 14.00
C LYS A 161 -2.91 12.56 14.22
N ASN A 162 -2.30 11.61 14.92
CA ASN A 162 -0.88 11.54 15.22
C ASN A 162 -0.03 11.04 14.04
N ILE A 163 -0.63 10.73 12.89
CA ILE A 163 0.08 10.26 11.69
C ILE A 163 -0.06 11.27 10.56
N LEU A 164 1.07 11.67 10.00
CA LEU A 164 1.13 12.46 8.80
C LEU A 164 1.12 11.54 7.57
N CYS A 165 0.26 11.81 6.59
CA CYS A 165 0.29 11.06 5.34
C CYS A 165 1.15 11.78 4.30
N PHE A 166 1.95 11.04 3.54
CA PHE A 166 2.78 11.54 2.44
C PHE A 166 2.42 10.83 1.13
N ASN A 167 2.12 11.60 0.09
CA ASN A 167 1.61 11.10 -1.19
C ASN A 167 2.59 11.45 -2.32
N PRO A 168 3.71 10.73 -2.48
CA PRO A 168 4.80 11.12 -3.40
C PRO A 168 4.40 11.08 -4.87
N VAL A 169 3.35 10.34 -5.22
CA VAL A 169 2.88 10.18 -6.60
C VAL A 169 1.60 10.97 -6.89
N LYS A 170 1.18 11.87 -6.00
CA LYS A 170 -0.09 12.63 -6.07
C LYS A 170 -0.35 13.26 -7.44
N PHE A 171 0.69 13.86 -8.02
CA PHE A 171 0.64 14.61 -9.27
C PHE A 171 0.99 13.80 -10.52
N LEU A 172 1.40 12.54 -10.36
CA LEU A 172 1.72 11.69 -11.50
C LEU A 172 0.46 11.16 -12.17
N THR A 173 0.52 11.13 -13.50
CA THR A 173 -0.46 10.47 -14.34
C THR A 173 -0.30 8.96 -14.33
N GLY A 174 -1.30 8.23 -14.83
CA GLY A 174 -1.20 6.76 -14.94
C GLY A 174 -0.05 6.37 -15.86
N ASP A 175 0.07 7.09 -16.97
CA ASP A 175 1.03 6.86 -18.03
C ASP A 175 2.47 7.12 -17.54
N GLU A 176 2.69 8.22 -16.82
CA GLU A 176 4.00 8.54 -16.24
C GLU A 176 4.47 7.46 -15.25
N VAL A 177 3.55 6.91 -14.45
CA VAL A 177 3.88 5.82 -13.53
C VAL A 177 4.31 4.58 -14.31
N TRP A 178 3.58 4.21 -15.37
CA TRP A 178 3.93 3.05 -16.18
C TRP A 178 5.22 3.25 -16.97
N MET A 179 5.44 4.43 -17.55
CA MET A 179 6.68 4.76 -18.24
C MET A 179 7.89 4.62 -17.30
N LEU A 180 7.78 5.14 -16.08
CA LEU A 180 8.84 5.02 -15.07
C LEU A 180 9.12 3.57 -14.67
N LEU A 181 8.08 2.75 -14.56
CA LEU A 181 8.23 1.33 -14.22
C LEU A 181 8.84 0.54 -15.39
N LEU A 182 8.33 0.72 -16.61
CA LEU A 182 8.79 0.01 -17.79
C LEU A 182 10.23 0.36 -18.17
N ASP A 183 10.62 1.63 -18.01
CA ASP A 183 12.00 2.09 -18.23
C ASP A 183 13.02 1.36 -17.33
N ARG A 184 12.63 1.02 -16.10
CA ARG A 184 13.49 0.29 -15.16
C ARG A 184 13.66 -1.18 -15.55
N GLY A 185 12.61 -1.83 -16.08
CA GLY A 185 12.57 -3.26 -16.36
C GLY A 185 12.61 -4.16 -15.11
N LEU A 186 13.73 -4.14 -14.37
CA LEU A 186 13.90 -4.82 -13.09
C LEU A 186 13.93 -3.80 -11.95
N LEU A 187 13.00 -3.94 -11.01
CA LEU A 187 12.91 -3.04 -9.86
C LEU A 187 14.02 -3.35 -8.84
N PRO A 188 14.49 -2.36 -8.05
CA PRO A 188 15.63 -2.51 -7.15
C PRO A 188 15.41 -3.54 -6.02
N PHE A 189 14.15 -3.91 -5.78
CA PHE A 189 13.73 -4.95 -4.85
C PHE A 189 13.51 -6.33 -5.49
N GLY A 190 13.98 -6.53 -6.73
CA GLY A 190 14.04 -7.83 -7.42
C GLY A 190 12.75 -8.30 -8.08
N VAL A 191 11.80 -7.38 -8.30
CA VAL A 191 10.55 -7.66 -9.01
C VAL A 191 10.70 -7.25 -10.47
N ASP A 192 10.35 -8.18 -11.35
CA ASP A 192 10.33 -7.95 -12.79
C ASP A 192 9.03 -7.25 -13.19
N VAL A 193 9.15 -6.15 -13.93
CA VAL A 193 8.01 -5.32 -14.34
C VAL A 193 7.15 -6.04 -15.38
N GLU A 194 7.74 -6.89 -16.22
CA GLU A 194 7.00 -7.73 -17.16
C GLU A 194 6.14 -8.75 -16.41
N GLU A 195 6.72 -9.48 -15.45
CA GLU A 195 5.97 -10.42 -14.60
C GLU A 195 4.82 -9.72 -13.86
N MET A 196 5.09 -8.52 -13.32
CA MET A 196 4.09 -7.68 -12.67
C MET A 196 2.98 -7.27 -13.64
N SER A 197 3.32 -6.80 -14.85
CA SER A 197 2.34 -6.35 -15.84
C SER A 197 1.32 -7.44 -16.21
N ILE A 198 1.75 -8.70 -16.23
CA ILE A 198 0.89 -9.86 -16.52
C ILE A 198 -0.23 -9.98 -15.49
N GLN A 199 0.04 -9.67 -14.22
CA GLN A 199 -0.93 -9.77 -13.12
C GLN A 199 -1.99 -8.66 -13.18
N TYR A 200 -1.63 -7.46 -13.63
CA TYR A 200 -2.54 -6.33 -13.76
C TYR A 200 -3.35 -6.34 -15.07
N GLY A 201 -2.98 -7.20 -16.01
CA GLY A 201 -3.69 -7.47 -17.26
C GLY A 201 -3.40 -6.43 -18.36
N GLN A 202 -3.89 -6.70 -19.58
CA GLN A 202 -3.56 -5.89 -20.78
C GLN A 202 -4.25 -4.52 -20.86
N ALA A 203 -5.10 -4.18 -19.89
CA ALA A 203 -5.52 -2.79 -19.73
C ALA A 203 -4.38 -2.02 -19.07
N MET A 204 -3.41 -1.64 -19.90
CA MET A 204 -2.23 -0.82 -19.59
C MET A 204 -2.61 0.51 -18.92
N PHE A 205 -3.88 0.91 -19.00
CA PHE A 205 -4.47 2.07 -18.37
C PHE A 205 -5.61 1.58 -17.47
N GLU A 206 -5.39 1.64 -16.15
CA GLU A 206 -6.32 1.34 -15.06
C GLU A 206 -7.51 0.38 -15.34
N CYS A 207 -7.44 -0.79 -14.69
CA CYS A 207 -8.49 -1.81 -14.59
C CYS A 207 -8.79 -2.63 -15.87
N GLY A 208 -8.11 -3.77 -15.97
CA GLY A 208 -8.55 -4.89 -16.80
C GLY A 208 -7.70 -6.12 -16.55
N ILE A 209 -8.01 -6.87 -15.49
CA ILE A 209 -7.51 -8.25 -15.34
C ILE A 209 -8.02 -9.06 -16.55
N LYS A 210 -7.18 -9.95 -17.08
CA LYS A 210 -7.51 -10.85 -18.21
C LYS A 210 -8.82 -11.58 -17.93
N THR A 211 -9.88 -11.24 -18.65
CA THR A 211 -11.15 -11.96 -18.65
C THR A 211 -11.02 -13.24 -19.46
N GLY A 212 -10.45 -14.27 -18.83
CA GLY A 212 -10.67 -15.65 -19.23
C GLY A 212 -12.02 -16.14 -18.70
N GLY A 213 -13.11 -15.82 -19.40
CA GLY A 213 -14.42 -16.43 -19.16
C GLY A 213 -15.34 -15.74 -18.13
N ASN A 214 -16.60 -15.58 -18.52
CA ASN A 214 -17.73 -14.98 -17.79
C ASN A 214 -17.80 -15.26 -16.28
N SER A 215 -17.08 -14.47 -15.49
CA SER A 215 -17.30 -14.35 -14.05
C SER A 215 -16.98 -12.92 -13.61
N LYS A 216 -17.98 -12.24 -13.05
CA LYS A 216 -17.84 -10.90 -12.47
C LYS A 216 -17.08 -11.07 -11.15
N GLU A 217 -15.77 -10.90 -11.18
CA GLU A 217 -14.90 -11.15 -10.02
C GLU A 217 -14.42 -9.88 -9.32
N MET A 218 -14.20 -10.05 -8.02
CA MET A 218 -13.86 -9.05 -7.03
C MET A 218 -12.44 -8.53 -7.25
N LEU A 219 -12.31 -7.21 -7.31
CA LEU A 219 -11.08 -6.52 -7.68
C LEU A 219 -10.07 -6.58 -6.53
N VAL A 220 -9.01 -7.36 -6.72
CA VAL A 220 -7.88 -7.47 -5.78
C VAL A 220 -6.85 -6.39 -6.13
N GLU A 221 -7.08 -5.17 -5.64
CA GLU A 221 -6.05 -4.12 -5.62
C GLU A 221 -5.04 -4.42 -4.49
N LEU A 222 -3.79 -4.70 -4.84
CA LEU A 222 -2.67 -4.81 -3.90
C LEU A 222 -2.36 -3.41 -3.35
N GLN A 223 -2.80 -3.14 -2.11
CA GLN A 223 -2.52 -1.87 -1.44
C GLN A 223 -1.26 -2.02 -0.58
N ILE A 224 -0.17 -1.43 -1.06
CA ILE A 224 1.06 -1.29 -0.29
C ILE A 224 1.02 0.05 0.44
N ARG A 225 1.12 -0.01 1.77
CA ARG A 225 1.31 1.16 2.63
C ARG A 225 2.70 1.11 3.24
N VAL A 226 3.42 2.22 3.25
CA VAL A 226 4.72 2.27 3.93
C VAL A 226 4.58 3.20 5.11
N VAL A 227 4.84 2.69 6.31
CA VAL A 227 4.86 3.46 7.55
C VAL A 227 6.31 3.66 7.93
N GLY A 228 6.78 4.90 7.83
CA GLY A 228 8.05 5.33 8.42
C GLY A 228 7.77 5.84 9.83
N VAL A 229 8.46 5.31 10.82
CA VAL A 229 8.41 5.87 12.17
C VAL A 229 9.59 6.84 12.32
N GLY A 230 9.29 8.13 12.28
CA GLY A 230 10.27 9.22 12.17
C GLY A 230 10.90 9.29 10.78
N LEU A 231 10.90 10.47 10.14
CA LEU A 231 11.64 10.71 8.89
C LEU A 231 13.05 11.17 9.24
N VAL A 232 14.06 10.41 8.77
CA VAL A 232 15.52 10.66 8.87
C VAL A 232 16.02 10.88 10.28
#